data_AF-A0A1C6EQ15-F1
#
_entry.id   AF-A0A1C6EQ15-F1
#
_cell.length_a   1.000
_cell.length_b   1.000
_cell.length_c   1.000
_cell.angle_alpha   90.00
_cell.angle_beta   90.00
_cell.angle_gamma   90.00
#
_symmetry.space_group_name_H-M   'P 1'
#
loop_
_entity.id
_entity.type
_entity.pdbx_description
1 polymer ?
#
loop_
_entity_poly.entity_id
_entity_poly.type
_entity_poly.pdbx_seq_one_letter_code
_entity_poly.pdbx_strand_id
1 'polypeptide(L)'
;MPSFANPFQGNVDRKLTNAELMQALRLDIAGELEAIFLYDAHYLATDDPVAKAVLADIRDEEKVHMGELITLMRHLDPREAELFLDGESEVREQLEELGITGESIPASAAGPTVGSLVEE
;
A
#
# COMPACT_ATOMS: atom_id res chain seq x y z
N MET A 1 -5.18 8.92 -15.87
CA MET A 1 -5.95 9.19 -14.65
C MET A 1 -6.96 8.08 -14.49
N PRO A 2 -7.01 7.39 -13.35
CA PRO A 2 -8.12 6.50 -13.05
C PRO A 2 -9.42 7.29 -13.20
N SER A 3 -10.44 6.70 -13.81
CA SER A 3 -11.75 7.32 -13.91
C SER A 3 -12.57 6.86 -12.71
N PHE A 4 -12.35 7.48 -11.55
CA PHE A 4 -12.99 7.18 -10.27
C PHE A 4 -14.53 7.25 -10.28
N ALA A 5 -15.15 7.80 -11.33
CA ALA A 5 -16.60 7.83 -11.48
C ALA A 5 -17.24 6.45 -11.75
N ASN A 6 -16.46 5.44 -12.16
CA ASN A 6 -16.97 4.08 -12.38
C ASN A 6 -16.35 3.08 -11.39
N PRO A 7 -17.05 2.68 -10.31
CA PRO A 7 -16.54 1.73 -9.32
C PRO A 7 -16.38 0.30 -9.88
N PHE A 8 -16.82 0.07 -11.11
CA PHE A 8 -16.81 -1.24 -11.77
C PHE A 8 -16.03 -1.21 -13.09
N GLN A 9 -15.12 -0.25 -13.28
CA GLN A 9 -14.41 -0.06 -14.55
C GLN A 9 -13.59 -1.30 -15.00
N GLY A 10 -13.33 -2.24 -14.10
CA GLY A 10 -12.70 -3.55 -14.39
C GLY A 10 -13.59 -4.77 -14.22
N ASN A 11 -14.89 -4.61 -13.94
CA ASN A 11 -15.78 -5.75 -13.72
C ASN A 11 -16.22 -6.38 -15.04
N VAL A 12 -16.48 -7.69 -14.97
CA VAL A 12 -17.02 -8.50 -16.06
C VAL A 12 -18.27 -9.25 -15.57
N ASP A 13 -19.09 -9.79 -16.48
CA ASP A 13 -20.31 -10.56 -16.15
C ASP A 13 -20.03 -11.96 -15.58
N ARG A 14 -18.90 -12.12 -14.88
CA ARG A 14 -18.50 -13.30 -14.11
C ARG A 14 -17.69 -12.83 -12.90
N LYS A 15 -17.33 -13.76 -12.01
CA LYS A 15 -16.36 -13.46 -10.96
C LYS A 15 -14.96 -13.24 -11.56
N LEU A 16 -14.23 -12.31 -10.98
CA LEU A 16 -12.83 -12.06 -11.34
C LEU A 16 -11.99 -13.29 -10.98
N THR A 17 -11.03 -13.61 -11.83
CA THR A 17 -9.92 -14.49 -11.47
C THR A 17 -8.99 -13.77 -10.50
N ASN A 18 -8.10 -14.48 -9.80
CA ASN A 18 -7.13 -13.83 -8.91
C ASN A 18 -6.27 -12.80 -9.67
N ALA A 19 -5.84 -13.10 -10.90
CA ALA A 19 -5.07 -12.17 -11.71
C ALA A 19 -5.85 -10.87 -12.03
N GLU A 20 -7.16 -10.97 -12.29
CA GLU A 20 -7.99 -9.79 -12.55
C GLU A 20 -8.33 -9.04 -11.26
N LEU A 21 -8.56 -9.76 -10.16
CA LEU A 21 -8.74 -9.16 -8.83
C LEU A 21 -7.49 -8.37 -8.42
N MET A 22 -6.28 -8.87 -8.74
CA MET A 22 -5.03 -8.14 -8.54
C MET A 22 -4.97 -6.83 -9.33
N GLN A 23 -5.57 -6.75 -10.53
CA GLN A 23 -5.68 -5.48 -11.25
C GLN A 23 -6.64 -4.52 -10.55
N ALA A 24 -7.74 -5.02 -9.99
CA ALA A 24 -8.67 -4.21 -9.20
C ALA A 24 -8.02 -3.70 -7.91
N LEU A 25 -7.28 -4.54 -7.17
CA LEU A 25 -6.57 -4.12 -5.95
C LEU A 25 -5.52 -3.04 -6.21
N ARG A 26 -4.85 -3.04 -7.36
CA ARG A 26 -3.94 -1.94 -7.73
C ARG A 26 -4.69 -0.61 -7.95
N LEU A 27 -5.93 -0.67 -8.42
CA LEU A 27 -6.79 0.51 -8.51
C LEU A 27 -7.25 0.96 -7.12
N ASP A 28 -7.60 0.03 -6.23
CA ASP A 28 -7.99 0.34 -4.85
C ASP A 28 -6.82 1.03 -4.11
N ILE A 29 -5.59 0.50 -4.21
CA ILE A 29 -4.38 1.13 -3.65
C ILE A 29 -4.15 2.53 -4.23
N ALA A 30 -4.36 2.72 -5.54
CA ALA A 30 -4.25 4.04 -6.14
C ALA A 30 -5.31 5.01 -5.59
N GLY A 31 -6.51 4.51 -5.27
CA GLY A 31 -7.55 5.27 -4.58
C GLY A 31 -7.13 5.69 -3.18
N GLU A 32 -6.56 4.78 -2.38
CA GLU A 32 -6.08 5.13 -1.03
C GLU A 32 -4.94 6.15 -1.08
N LEU A 33 -4.00 6.03 -2.03
CA LEU A 33 -2.93 7.01 -2.23
C LEU A 33 -3.46 8.39 -2.65
N GLU A 34 -4.49 8.44 -3.50
CA GLU A 34 -5.17 9.68 -3.85
C GLU A 34 -5.85 10.31 -2.63
N ALA A 35 -6.55 9.51 -1.83
CA ALA A 35 -7.20 9.96 -0.61
C ALA A 35 -6.18 10.55 0.39
N ILE A 36 -5.08 9.84 0.65
CA ILE A 36 -3.97 10.35 1.49
C ILE A 36 -3.48 11.70 0.96
N PHE A 37 -3.20 11.79 -0.35
CA PHE A 37 -2.71 13.02 -0.97
C PHE A 37 -3.70 14.18 -0.81
N LEU A 38 -5.00 13.93 -1.04
CA LEU A 38 -6.04 14.95 -0.93
C LEU A 38 -6.25 15.43 0.50
N TYR A 39 -6.34 14.51 1.47
CA TYR A 39 -6.53 14.88 2.87
C TYR A 39 -5.33 15.62 3.44
N ASP A 40 -4.11 15.23 3.07
CA ASP A 40 -2.89 15.95 3.50
C ASP A 40 -2.85 17.37 2.91
N ALA A 41 -3.20 17.53 1.63
CA ALA A 41 -3.30 18.84 0.99
C ALA A 41 -4.34 19.74 1.68
N HIS A 42 -5.52 19.20 2.01
CA HIS A 42 -6.57 19.95 2.72
C HIS A 42 -6.18 20.27 4.17
N TYR A 43 -5.53 19.33 4.87
CA TYR A 43 -5.00 19.55 6.22
C TYR A 43 -4.03 20.73 6.26
N LEU A 44 -3.13 20.83 5.28
CA LEU A 44 -2.17 21.93 5.15
C LEU A 44 -2.82 23.26 4.71
N ALA A 45 -3.96 23.20 4.01
CA ALA A 45 -4.62 24.38 3.45
C ALA A 45 -5.65 25.04 4.38
N THR A 46 -6.00 24.41 5.51
CA THR A 46 -6.96 24.95 6.48
C THR A 46 -6.28 25.41 7.76
N ASP A 47 -6.92 26.31 8.51
CA ASP A 47 -6.55 26.68 9.88
C ASP A 47 -7.60 26.27 10.92
N ASP A 48 -8.72 25.70 10.48
CA ASP A 48 -9.75 25.21 11.40
C ASP A 48 -9.23 24.00 12.20
N PRO A 49 -9.21 24.07 13.55
CA PRO A 49 -8.61 23.02 14.38
C PRO A 49 -9.41 21.71 14.35
N VAL A 50 -10.73 21.77 14.14
CA VAL A 50 -11.58 20.57 14.05
C VAL A 50 -11.33 19.89 12.71
N ALA A 51 -11.27 20.65 11.61
CA ALA A 51 -10.94 20.12 10.30
C ALA A 51 -9.56 19.46 10.28
N LYS A 52 -8.54 20.07 10.90
CA LYS A 52 -7.21 19.47 11.02
C LYS A 52 -7.23 18.12 11.73
N ALA A 53 -7.93 18.03 12.86
CA ALA A 53 -8.02 16.79 13.62
C ALA A 53 -8.68 15.67 12.81
N VAL A 54 -9.83 15.96 12.17
CA VAL A 54 -10.58 14.96 11.39
C VAL A 54 -9.81 14.54 10.14
N LEU A 55 -9.24 15.49 9.39
CA LEU A 55 -8.51 15.17 8.15
C LEU A 55 -7.24 14.37 8.42
N ALA A 56 -6.52 14.65 9.52
CA ALA A 56 -5.34 13.89 9.90
C ALA A 56 -5.70 12.44 10.27
N ASP A 57 -6.79 12.25 11.03
CA ASP A 57 -7.30 10.94 11.43
C ASP A 57 -7.66 10.09 10.19
N ILE A 58 -8.51 10.62 9.31
CA ILE A 58 -8.91 9.92 8.07
C ILE A 58 -7.68 9.60 7.21
N ARG A 59 -6.78 10.57 6.98
CA ARG A 59 -5.53 10.35 6.22
C ARG A 59 -4.71 9.19 6.77
N ASP A 60 -4.61 9.07 8.09
CA ASP A 60 -3.82 8.03 8.73
C ASP A 60 -4.53 6.67 8.72
N GLU A 61 -5.88 6.65 8.72
CA GLU A 61 -6.68 5.45 8.45
C GLU A 61 -6.47 4.92 7.02
N GLU A 62 -6.40 5.78 5.99
CA GLU A 62 -6.17 5.31 4.61
C GLU A 62 -4.79 4.64 4.43
N LYS A 63 -3.80 4.99 5.26
CA LYS A 63 -2.51 4.28 5.28
C LYS A 63 -2.66 2.85 5.82
N VAL A 64 -3.58 2.64 6.76
CA VAL A 64 -3.92 1.30 7.27
C VAL A 64 -4.61 0.50 6.18
N HIS A 65 -5.60 1.07 5.49
CA HIS A 65 -6.28 0.43 4.36
C HIS A 65 -5.29 0.02 3.26
N MET A 66 -4.33 0.87 2.93
CA MET A 66 -3.25 0.51 2.01
C MET A 66 -2.46 -0.73 2.49
N GLY A 67 -2.17 -0.82 3.78
CA GLY A 67 -1.53 -2.00 4.38
C GLY A 67 -2.37 -3.28 4.27
N GLU A 68 -3.68 -3.18 4.47
CA GLU A 68 -4.62 -4.30 4.28
C GLU A 68 -4.65 -4.77 2.82
N LEU A 69 -4.73 -3.85 1.86
CA LEU A 69 -4.76 -4.16 0.43
C LEU A 69 -3.45 -4.80 -0.05
N ILE A 70 -2.29 -4.28 0.36
CA ILE A 70 -0.98 -4.89 0.06
C ILE A 70 -0.88 -6.29 0.67
N THR A 71 -1.39 -6.49 1.88
CA THR A 71 -1.40 -7.81 2.52
C THR A 71 -2.26 -8.80 1.74
N LEU A 72 -3.43 -8.37 1.26
CA LEU A 72 -4.29 -9.19 0.41
C LEU A 72 -3.63 -9.50 -0.94
N MET A 73 -2.93 -8.55 -1.55
CA MET A 73 -2.16 -8.78 -2.79
C MET A 73 -1.13 -9.89 -2.62
N ARG A 74 -0.37 -9.88 -1.52
CA ARG A 74 0.62 -10.92 -1.21
C ARG A 74 0.00 -12.30 -1.06
N HIS A 75 -1.23 -12.38 -0.53
CA HIS A 75 -1.97 -13.64 -0.43
C HIS A 75 -2.41 -14.17 -1.80
N LEU A 76 -2.85 -13.28 -2.69
CA LEU A 76 -3.37 -13.64 -4.01
C LEU A 76 -2.28 -13.91 -5.06
N ASP A 77 -1.14 -13.22 -4.96
CA ASP A 77 0.03 -13.39 -5.83
C ASP A 77 1.35 -13.39 -5.01
N PRO A 78 1.74 -14.56 -4.48
CA PRO A 78 2.99 -14.68 -3.71
C PRO A 78 4.25 -14.34 -4.54
N ARG A 79 4.19 -14.48 -5.87
CA ARG A 79 5.34 -14.17 -6.73
C ARG A 79 5.55 -12.66 -6.85
N GLU A 80 4.47 -11.89 -6.94
CA GLU A 80 4.57 -10.42 -6.87
C GLU A 80 5.11 -9.97 -5.50
N ALA A 81 4.78 -10.70 -4.42
CA ALA A 81 5.35 -10.44 -3.10
C ALA A 81 6.87 -10.62 -3.05
N GLU A 82 7.42 -11.64 -3.72
CA GLU A 82 8.89 -11.83 -3.85
C GLU A 82 9.53 -10.61 -4.52
N LEU A 83 8.95 -10.11 -5.62
CA LEU A 83 9.45 -8.93 -6.33
C LEU A 83 9.42 -7.66 -5.46
N PHE A 84 8.45 -7.51 -4.55
CA PHE A 84 8.45 -6.40 -3.59
C PHE A 84 9.59 -6.47 -2.59
N LEU A 85 9.97 -7.67 -2.14
CA LEU A 85 11.11 -7.88 -1.24
C LEU A 85 12.45 -7.64 -1.97
N ASP A 86 12.53 -8.01 -3.25
CA ASP A 86 13.68 -7.69 -4.09
C ASP A 86 13.85 -6.17 -4.22
N GLY A 87 12.76 -5.42 -4.44
CA GLY A 87 12.79 -3.95 -4.47
C GLY A 87 13.29 -3.32 -3.15
N GLU A 88 12.95 -3.89 -2.00
CA GLU A 88 13.52 -3.47 -0.71
C GLU A 88 15.04 -3.67 -0.67
N SER A 89 15.52 -4.77 -1.24
CA SER A 89 16.95 -5.09 -1.33
C SER A 89 17.69 -4.15 -2.29
N GLU A 90 17.10 -3.83 -3.44
CA GLU A 90 17.65 -2.85 -4.39
C GLU A 90 17.87 -1.47 -3.74
N VAL A 91 16.90 -0.99 -2.95
CA VAL A 91 17.04 0.29 -2.22
C VAL A 91 18.15 0.21 -1.16
N ARG A 92 18.28 -0.93 -0.48
CA ARG A 92 19.35 -1.15 0.51
C ARG A 92 20.73 -1.09 -0.15
N GLU A 93 20.91 -1.73 -1.29
CA GLU A 93 22.15 -1.65 -2.08
C GLU A 93 22.47 -0.20 -2.47
N GLN A 94 21.49 0.57 -2.93
CA GLN A 94 21.69 1.99 -3.27
C GLN A 94 22.12 2.84 -2.05
N LEU A 95 21.56 2.58 -0.87
CA LEU A 95 21.97 3.28 0.36
C LEU A 95 23.42 2.97 0.72
N GLU A 96 23.85 1.72 0.58
CA GLU A 96 25.23 1.30 0.82
C GLU A 96 26.21 1.98 -0.16
N GLU A 97 25.87 2.05 -1.45
CA GLU A 97 26.64 2.77 -2.46
C GLU A 97 26.81 4.26 -2.13
N LEU A 98 25.77 4.87 -1.55
CA LEU A 98 25.79 6.27 -1.11
C LEU A 98 26.52 6.48 0.24
N GLY A 99 27.04 5.43 0.85
CA GLY A 99 27.74 5.48 2.14
C GLY A 99 26.80 5.72 3.33
N ILE A 100 25.50 5.49 3.17
CA ILE A 100 24.49 5.61 4.21
C ILE A 100 24.36 4.24 4.90
N THR A 101 25.11 4.04 5.99
CA THR A 101 25.10 2.76 6.74
C THR A 101 24.46 2.93 8.13
N GLY A 102 23.41 2.15 8.42
CA GLY A 102 22.78 2.02 9.75
C GLY A 102 21.50 2.85 9.99
N GLU A 103 20.53 2.22 10.68
CA GLU A 103 19.23 2.72 11.19
C GLU A 103 18.16 3.26 10.21
N SER A 104 18.46 3.46 8.92
CA SER A 104 17.54 4.17 8.01
C SER A 104 16.39 3.35 7.42
N ILE A 105 16.46 2.01 7.43
CA ILE A 105 15.35 1.14 7.03
C ILE A 105 14.91 0.33 8.27
N PRO A 106 13.69 0.54 8.79
CA PRO A 106 13.13 -0.35 9.81
C PRO A 106 13.21 -1.80 9.33
N ALA A 107 13.49 -2.75 10.23
CA ALA A 107 13.43 -4.17 9.90
C ALA A 107 12.12 -4.45 9.13
N SER A 108 12.22 -5.21 8.03
CA SER A 108 11.09 -5.46 7.13
C SER A 108 9.82 -5.73 7.92
N ALA A 109 8.73 -5.07 7.59
CA ALA A 109 7.41 -5.32 8.19
C ALA A 109 6.87 -6.74 7.87
N ALA A 110 7.69 -7.58 7.23
CA ALA A 110 7.52 -9.02 7.19
C ALA A 110 7.53 -9.61 8.62
N GLY A 111 6.37 -9.56 9.29
CA GLY A 111 6.05 -10.53 10.32
C GLY A 111 6.12 -11.96 9.76
N PRO A 112 6.09 -12.98 10.65
CA PRO A 112 6.19 -14.38 10.22
C PRO A 112 5.18 -14.68 9.11
N THR A 113 5.68 -15.15 7.97
CA THR A 113 4.82 -15.63 6.90
C THR A 113 4.23 -16.98 7.30
N VAL A 114 3.12 -17.39 6.69
CA VAL A 114 2.43 -18.65 7.03
C VAL A 114 3.36 -19.87 6.94
N GLY A 115 4.41 -19.83 6.11
CA GLY A 115 5.44 -20.88 6.04
C GLY A 115 6.31 -21.00 7.30
N SER A 116 6.51 -19.91 8.04
CA SER A 116 7.27 -19.90 9.30
C SER A 116 6.49 -20.39 10.52
N LEU A 117 5.21 -20.78 10.36
CA LEU A 117 4.37 -21.38 11.41
C LEU A 117 4.15 -22.88 11.22
N VAL A 118 4.81 -23.52 10.24
CA VAL A 118 4.68 -24.96 9.97
C VAL A 118 5.80 -25.78 10.64
N GLU A 119 6.77 -25.13 11.29
CA GLU A 119 7.79 -25.80 12.09
C GLU A 119 7.70 -25.36 13.57
N GLU A 120 6.76 -25.94 14.31
CA GLU A 120 6.88 -26.26 15.75
C GLU A 120 5.94 -27.42 16.14
#